data_AF-A0A936PNA6-F1
#
_entry.id   AF-A0A936PNA6-F1
#
_cell.length_a   1.000
_cell.length_b   1.000
_cell.length_c   1.000
_cell.angle_alpha   90.00
_cell.angle_beta   90.00
_cell.angle_gamma   90.00
#
_symmetry.space_group_name_H-M   'P 1'
#
loop_
_entity.id
_entity.type
_entity.pdbx_description
1 polymer ?
#
loop_
_entity_poly.entity_id
_entity_poly.type
_entity_poly.pdbx_seq_one_letter_code
_entity_poly.pdbx_strand_id
1 'polypeptide(L)'
;MSGSPTQLREVLTEKLRLDGVRFDELHLKDNLGNLKRGRFRAIKGQFGYKLPLLLQGRVGLGSGSREMLFGDDAEVDALVYSVFADVVAGRLRAAELSRIMEAAGAYPDAISTALATLPQIATGDVVDRIFIHLDRGMPPAHFAELGGRVVPVYSWFQAALVLVEAGRLTPQSALTVGEELLKARALTVTALANHVQDLLRRRLVSPSIGPRLEAAADEALADLAASCAVRAAWLGPIEGVAPPLRPAHIDYLSLLGRFGKKEEG
;
A
#
# COMPACT_ATOMS: atom_id res chain seq x y z
N MET A 1 5.33 -8.92 -1.78
CA MET A 1 6.70 -8.38 -1.59
C MET A 1 6.84 -8.00 -0.12
N SER A 2 7.85 -8.50 0.59
CA SER A 2 8.10 -8.18 2.00
C SER A 2 9.49 -7.59 2.17
N GLY A 3 9.61 -6.52 2.96
CA GLY A 3 10.89 -5.92 3.34
C GLY A 3 11.73 -6.77 4.31
N SER A 4 11.25 -7.95 4.69
CA SER A 4 11.93 -8.84 5.62
C SER A 4 13.14 -9.54 4.98
N PRO A 5 14.20 -9.81 5.78
CA PRO A 5 15.36 -10.57 5.35
C PRO A 5 14.98 -11.92 4.70
N THR A 6 15.70 -12.36 3.67
CA THR A 6 15.51 -13.69 3.03
C THR A 6 15.62 -14.81 4.05
N GLN A 7 16.42 -14.62 5.10
CA GLN A 7 16.57 -15.55 6.22
C GLN A 7 15.28 -15.74 7.04
N LEU A 8 14.31 -14.80 6.97
CA LEU A 8 13.02 -14.91 7.67
C LEU A 8 11.94 -15.62 6.85
N ARG A 9 12.29 -16.20 5.69
CA ARG A 9 11.32 -16.86 4.80
C ARG A 9 10.50 -17.92 5.50
N GLU A 10 11.14 -18.82 6.21
CA GLU A 10 10.48 -19.94 6.88
C GLU A 10 9.59 -19.45 8.01
N VAL A 11 10.07 -18.50 8.83
CA VAL A 11 9.29 -17.91 9.93
C VAL A 11 8.05 -17.17 9.42
N LEU A 12 8.19 -16.39 8.34
CA LEU A 12 7.07 -15.67 7.75
C LEU A 12 6.09 -16.61 7.06
N THR A 13 6.58 -17.60 6.33
CA THR A 13 5.74 -18.62 5.70
C THR A 13 4.96 -19.39 6.74
N GLU A 14 5.59 -19.77 7.85
CA GLU A 14 4.93 -20.51 8.93
C GLU A 14 3.93 -19.64 9.69
N LYS A 15 4.25 -18.37 9.97
CA LYS A 15 3.28 -17.43 10.56
C LYS A 15 2.08 -17.25 9.65
N LEU A 16 2.31 -16.97 8.36
CA LEU A 16 1.23 -16.83 7.37
C LEU A 16 0.40 -18.12 7.30
N ARG A 17 1.03 -19.30 7.35
CA ARG A 17 0.33 -20.59 7.36
C ARG A 17 -0.53 -20.77 8.63
N LEU A 18 0.01 -20.45 9.80
CA LEU A 18 -0.72 -20.50 11.08
C LEU A 18 -1.90 -19.52 11.09
N ASP A 19 -1.74 -18.37 10.43
CA ASP A 19 -2.78 -17.36 10.25
C ASP A 19 -3.78 -17.71 9.12
N GLY A 20 -3.62 -18.89 8.49
CA GLY A 20 -4.48 -19.36 7.40
C GLY A 20 -4.31 -18.59 6.08
N VAL A 21 -3.28 -17.78 5.96
CA VAL A 21 -2.96 -16.97 4.77
C VAL A 21 -2.26 -17.84 3.73
N ARG A 22 -2.90 -18.00 2.57
CA ARG A 22 -2.28 -18.60 1.37
C ARG A 22 -1.70 -17.51 0.49
N PHE A 23 -0.50 -17.72 -0.03
CA PHE A 23 0.16 -16.81 -0.96
C PHE A 23 0.72 -17.59 -2.16
N ASP A 24 0.61 -17.03 -3.35
CA ASP A 24 1.16 -17.63 -4.57
C ASP A 24 2.67 -17.38 -4.67
N GLU A 25 3.14 -16.19 -4.27
CA GLU A 25 4.56 -15.83 -4.26
C GLU A 25 4.95 -14.98 -3.04
N LEU A 26 6.09 -15.32 -2.41
CA LEU A 26 6.71 -14.54 -1.34
C LEU A 26 8.12 -14.11 -1.76
N HIS A 27 8.29 -12.81 -1.98
CA HIS A 27 9.58 -12.19 -2.31
C HIS A 27 10.13 -11.50 -1.05
N LEU A 28 11.36 -11.85 -0.66
CA LEU A 28 12.05 -11.37 0.56
C LEU A 28 13.41 -10.79 0.17
N LYS A 29 13.88 -9.78 0.91
CA LYS A 29 15.08 -9.00 0.59
C LYS A 29 16.28 -9.50 1.39
N ASP A 30 17.52 -9.42 0.88
CA ASP A 30 18.70 -9.64 1.72
C ASP A 30 19.13 -8.30 2.36
N ASN A 31 19.19 -8.29 3.70
CA ASN A 31 19.67 -7.25 4.62
C ASN A 31 18.94 -5.89 4.76
N LEU A 32 18.49 -5.68 6.00
CA LEU A 32 18.14 -4.41 6.67
C LEU A 32 19.38 -3.54 6.83
N GLY A 33 19.60 -2.60 5.92
CA GLY A 33 20.72 -1.68 6.02
C GLY A 33 20.49 -0.43 5.18
N ASN A 34 19.91 0.61 5.81
CA ASN A 34 20.32 2.02 5.77
C ASN A 34 19.14 2.95 6.05
N LEU A 35 18.85 3.14 7.35
CA LEU A 35 18.15 4.33 7.79
C LEU A 35 19.15 5.50 7.75
N LYS A 36 18.80 6.56 7.01
CA LYS A 36 19.50 7.85 6.86
C LYS A 36 20.84 7.82 6.11
N ARG A 37 20.76 7.66 4.78
CA ARG A 37 21.56 8.39 3.76
C ARG A 37 21.12 8.00 2.34
N GLY A 38 20.70 9.00 1.55
CA GLY A 38 20.58 8.90 0.09
C GLY A 38 19.30 8.29 -0.47
N ARG A 39 18.12 8.81 -0.09
CA ARG A 39 16.79 8.38 -0.60
C ARG A 39 16.74 8.28 -2.13
N PHE A 40 17.41 9.18 -2.84
CA PHE A 40 17.53 9.11 -4.30
C PHE A 40 18.26 7.86 -4.81
N ARG A 41 19.36 7.45 -4.17
CA ARG A 41 20.09 6.23 -4.54
C ARG A 41 19.28 4.98 -4.19
N ALA A 42 18.52 5.03 -3.08
CA ALA A 42 17.64 3.95 -2.68
C ALA A 42 16.46 3.77 -3.66
N ILE A 43 15.79 4.87 -4.06
CA ILE A 43 14.78 4.85 -5.14
C ILE A 43 15.40 4.28 -6.41
N LYS A 44 16.61 4.74 -6.77
CA LYS A 44 17.27 4.27 -7.99
C LYS A 44 17.54 2.76 -8.02
N GLY A 45 18.02 2.21 -6.91
CA GLY A 45 18.30 0.78 -6.82
C GLY A 45 17.02 -0.07 -6.73
N GLN A 46 16.07 0.32 -5.87
CA GLN A 46 14.91 -0.51 -5.58
C GLN A 46 13.87 -0.50 -6.70
N PHE A 47 13.69 0.63 -7.39
CA PHE A 47 12.70 0.76 -8.47
C PHE A 47 13.01 -0.20 -9.62
N GLY A 48 14.27 -0.20 -10.08
CA GLY A 48 14.75 -1.06 -11.15
C GLY A 48 14.69 -2.56 -10.82
N TYR A 49 14.69 -2.93 -9.54
CA TYR A 49 14.56 -4.31 -9.11
C TYR A 49 13.09 -4.74 -8.94
N LYS A 50 12.26 -3.92 -8.26
CA LYS A 50 10.89 -4.30 -7.91
C LYS A 50 9.95 -4.32 -9.12
N LEU A 51 10.08 -3.36 -10.04
CA LEU A 51 9.13 -3.24 -11.15
C LEU A 51 9.16 -4.42 -12.13
N PRO A 52 10.33 -4.90 -12.62
CA PRO A 52 10.38 -6.08 -13.47
C PRO A 52 9.77 -7.32 -12.80
N LEU A 53 10.03 -7.52 -11.50
CA LEU A 53 9.48 -8.66 -10.76
C LEU A 53 7.96 -8.61 -10.66
N LEU A 54 7.37 -7.44 -10.41
CA LEU A 54 5.92 -7.28 -10.38
C LEU A 54 5.29 -7.59 -11.76
N LEU A 55 5.93 -7.12 -12.84
CA LEU A 55 5.49 -7.40 -14.20
C LEU A 55 5.57 -8.91 -14.50
N GLN A 56 6.67 -9.56 -14.12
CA GLN A 56 6.86 -11.01 -14.31
C GLN A 56 5.84 -11.84 -13.54
N GLY A 57 5.58 -11.50 -12.27
CA GLY A 57 4.59 -12.19 -11.44
C GLY A 57 3.16 -12.09 -11.98
N ARG A 58 2.92 -11.19 -12.94
CA ARG A 58 1.62 -11.04 -13.61
C ARG A 58 1.49 -11.85 -14.90
N VAL A 59 2.58 -12.40 -15.43
CA VAL A 59 2.53 -13.26 -16.62
C VAL A 59 1.61 -14.45 -16.35
N GLY A 60 0.66 -14.68 -17.25
CA GLY A 60 -0.35 -15.73 -17.09
C GLY A 60 -1.58 -15.35 -16.25
N LEU A 61 -1.57 -14.21 -15.55
CA LEU A 61 -2.77 -13.69 -14.87
C LEU A 61 -3.68 -12.98 -15.87
N GLY A 62 -4.98 -13.27 -15.80
CA GLY A 62 -5.99 -12.63 -16.65
C GLY A 62 -6.31 -11.18 -16.24
N SER A 63 -6.99 -10.46 -17.13
CA SER A 63 -7.44 -9.07 -16.89
C SER A 63 -8.54 -8.95 -15.82
N GLY A 64 -9.16 -10.07 -15.41
CA GLY A 64 -10.13 -10.15 -14.32
C GLY A 64 -9.51 -10.22 -12.91
N SER A 65 -8.22 -10.54 -12.79
CA SER A 65 -7.54 -10.68 -11.50
C SER A 65 -7.32 -9.32 -10.86
N ARG A 66 -8.14 -8.98 -9.85
CA ARG A 66 -8.02 -7.73 -9.08
C ARG A 66 -6.85 -7.81 -8.09
N GLU A 67 -6.12 -6.72 -7.94
CA GLU A 67 -4.94 -6.66 -7.09
C GLU A 67 -5.02 -5.53 -6.06
N MET A 68 -4.48 -5.78 -4.87
CA MET A 68 -4.26 -4.81 -3.82
C MET A 68 -2.80 -4.86 -3.41
N LEU A 69 -2.14 -3.71 -3.47
CA LEU A 69 -0.70 -3.60 -3.25
C LEU A 69 -0.44 -2.99 -1.89
N PHE A 70 0.57 -3.49 -1.19
CA PHE A 70 0.94 -3.06 0.16
C PHE A 70 2.43 -2.73 0.17
N GLY A 71 2.78 -1.51 0.59
CA GLY A 71 4.14 -0.99 0.61
C GLY A 71 4.53 -0.42 1.96
N ASP A 72 5.76 -0.67 2.37
CA ASP A 72 6.38 -0.21 3.61
C ASP A 72 7.48 0.82 3.37
N ASP A 73 8.08 0.85 2.18
CA ASP A 73 9.02 1.89 1.75
C ASP A 73 8.23 3.02 1.06
N ALA A 74 7.83 4.02 1.84
CA ALA A 74 6.74 4.92 1.49
C ALA A 74 6.88 5.57 0.10
N GLU A 75 8.03 6.15 -0.21
CA GLU A 75 8.27 6.86 -1.47
C GLU A 75 8.51 5.89 -2.64
N VAL A 76 9.32 4.84 -2.42
CA VAL A 76 9.69 3.87 -3.46
C VAL A 76 8.48 3.06 -3.89
N ASP A 77 7.77 2.47 -2.93
CA ASP A 77 6.65 1.58 -3.22
C ASP A 77 5.49 2.33 -3.85
N ALA A 78 5.23 3.56 -3.43
CA ALA A 78 4.20 4.39 -4.04
C ALA A 78 4.47 4.62 -5.52
N LEU A 79 5.72 4.91 -5.90
CA LEU A 79 6.10 5.09 -7.31
C LEU A 79 6.07 3.78 -8.09
N VAL A 80 6.71 2.73 -7.57
CA VAL A 80 6.79 1.43 -8.25
C VAL A 80 5.40 0.87 -8.51
N TYR A 81 4.54 0.85 -7.50
CA TYR A 81 3.19 0.30 -7.63
C TYR A 81 2.29 1.15 -8.52
N SER A 82 2.46 2.47 -8.52
CA SER A 82 1.70 3.35 -9.42
C SER A 82 2.11 3.14 -10.87
N VAL A 83 3.41 3.10 -11.16
CA VAL A 83 3.92 2.81 -12.51
C VAL A 83 3.49 1.43 -12.98
N PHE A 84 3.60 0.42 -12.13
CA PHE A 84 3.09 -0.93 -12.41
C PHE A 84 1.59 -0.90 -12.76
N ALA A 85 0.76 -0.24 -11.96
CA ALA A 85 -0.69 -0.15 -12.20
C ALA A 85 -1.02 0.54 -13.54
N ASP A 86 -0.26 1.56 -13.93
CA ASP A 86 -0.48 2.30 -15.17
C ASP A 86 0.07 1.57 -16.40
N VAL A 87 1.17 0.83 -16.27
CA VAL A 87 1.68 -0.08 -17.29
C VAL A 87 0.67 -1.20 -17.58
N VAL A 88 0.21 -1.89 -16.54
CA VAL A 88 -0.72 -3.02 -16.66
C VAL A 88 -2.07 -2.56 -17.22
N ALA A 89 -2.50 -1.35 -16.91
CA ALA A 89 -3.72 -0.77 -17.48
C ALA A 89 -3.55 -0.20 -18.90
N GLY A 90 -2.35 -0.27 -19.49
CA GLY A 90 -2.08 0.24 -20.83
C GLY A 90 -2.02 1.77 -20.93
N ARG A 91 -1.85 2.48 -19.80
CA ARG A 91 -1.73 3.95 -19.75
C ARG A 91 -0.30 4.44 -20.03
N LEU A 92 0.71 3.59 -19.81
CA LEU A 92 2.10 3.88 -20.12
C LEU A 92 2.60 3.01 -21.27
N ARG A 93 3.17 3.63 -22.30
CA ARG A 93 3.80 2.90 -23.42
C ARG A 93 5.20 2.42 -23.05
N ALA A 94 5.72 1.44 -23.79
CA ALA A 94 7.07 0.90 -23.63
C ALA A 94 8.16 1.99 -23.58
N ALA A 95 8.10 2.99 -24.46
CA ALA A 95 9.07 4.10 -24.49
C ALA A 95 8.96 5.02 -23.25
N GLU A 96 7.77 5.18 -22.68
CA GLU A 96 7.58 5.94 -21.44
C GLU A 96 8.11 5.15 -20.25
N LEU A 97 7.83 3.84 -20.20
CA LEU A 97 8.36 2.94 -19.19
C LEU A 97 9.89 2.91 -19.16
N SER A 98 10.54 2.78 -20.32
CA SER A 98 12.01 2.79 -20.43
C SER A 98 12.59 4.07 -19.83
N ARG A 99 12.06 5.24 -20.21
CA ARG A 99 12.53 6.54 -19.69
C ARG A 99 12.34 6.66 -18.18
N ILE A 100 11.20 6.19 -17.65
CA ILE A 100 10.93 6.21 -16.20
C ILE A 100 11.93 5.31 -15.48
N MET A 101 12.16 4.09 -15.97
CA MET A 101 13.11 3.15 -15.37
C MET A 101 14.56 3.67 -15.45
N GLU A 102 14.98 4.25 -16.57
CA GLU A 102 16.30 4.88 -16.74
C GLU A 102 16.49 6.07 -15.77
N ALA A 103 15.49 6.96 -15.66
CA ALA A 103 15.52 8.07 -14.72
C ALA A 103 15.56 7.60 -13.26
N ALA A 104 14.85 6.50 -12.99
CA ALA A 104 14.90 5.75 -11.74
C ALA A 104 16.15 4.86 -11.65
N GLY A 105 17.20 5.06 -12.45
CA GLY A 105 18.50 4.40 -12.26
C GLY A 105 18.51 2.87 -12.45
N ALA A 106 17.51 2.31 -13.12
CA ALA A 106 17.49 0.89 -13.45
C ALA A 106 18.61 0.55 -14.45
N TYR A 107 19.19 -0.64 -14.30
CA TYR A 107 20.19 -1.14 -15.23
C TYR A 107 19.54 -1.55 -16.58
N PRO A 108 20.30 -1.51 -17.70
CA PRO A 108 19.77 -1.83 -19.03
C PRO A 108 19.13 -3.23 -19.17
N ASP A 109 19.64 -4.22 -18.43
CA ASP A 109 19.12 -5.58 -18.37
C ASP A 109 17.76 -5.64 -17.66
N ALA A 110 17.58 -4.91 -16.55
CA ALA A 110 16.31 -4.79 -15.85
C ALA A 110 15.25 -4.10 -16.73
N ILE A 111 15.64 -3.04 -17.44
CA ILE A 111 14.77 -2.36 -18.42
C ILE A 111 14.36 -3.33 -19.53
N SER A 112 15.33 -4.02 -20.14
CA SER A 112 15.08 -4.99 -21.20
C SER A 112 14.13 -6.10 -20.74
N THR A 113 14.30 -6.57 -19.51
CA THR A 113 13.44 -7.57 -18.88
C THR A 113 12.01 -7.07 -18.72
N ALA A 114 11.82 -5.86 -18.19
CA ALA A 114 10.49 -5.27 -18.06
C ALA A 114 9.80 -5.13 -19.42
N LEU A 115 10.50 -4.59 -20.42
CA LEU A 115 9.98 -4.39 -21.77
C LEU A 115 9.62 -5.69 -22.48
N ALA A 116 10.44 -6.73 -22.34
CA ALA A 116 10.17 -8.06 -22.88
C ALA A 116 8.97 -8.75 -22.19
N THR A 117 8.66 -8.37 -20.96
CA THR A 117 7.54 -8.92 -20.19
C THR A 117 6.21 -8.28 -20.59
N LEU A 118 6.20 -6.99 -20.98
CA LEU A 118 4.97 -6.26 -21.36
C LEU A 118 4.02 -7.00 -22.32
N PRO A 119 4.46 -7.56 -23.45
CA PRO A 119 3.56 -8.24 -24.39
C PRO A 119 2.95 -9.54 -23.84
N GLN A 120 3.44 -10.05 -22.71
CA GLN A 120 3.00 -11.30 -22.09
C GLN A 120 1.91 -11.10 -21.02
N ILE A 121 1.63 -9.84 -20.66
CA ILE A 121 0.68 -9.49 -19.60
C ILE A 121 -0.66 -9.09 -20.21
N ALA A 122 -1.75 -9.62 -19.66
CA ALA A 122 -3.09 -9.18 -20.03
C ALA A 122 -3.33 -7.73 -19.57
N THR A 123 -3.64 -6.85 -20.51
CA THR A 123 -3.95 -5.44 -20.22
C THR A 123 -5.28 -5.32 -19.47
N GLY A 124 -5.30 -4.54 -18.39
CA GLY A 124 -6.51 -4.23 -17.62
C GLY A 124 -6.26 -3.32 -16.43
N ASP A 125 -7.25 -2.49 -16.06
CA ASP A 125 -7.15 -1.65 -14.86
C ASP A 125 -7.48 -2.45 -13.60
N VAL A 126 -6.51 -3.27 -13.18
CA VAL A 126 -6.67 -4.36 -12.21
C VAL A 126 -6.32 -3.99 -10.77
N VAL A 127 -5.47 -2.99 -10.57
CA VAL A 127 -5.02 -2.57 -9.24
C VAL A 127 -6.09 -1.69 -8.60
N ASP A 128 -6.77 -2.22 -7.58
CA ASP A 128 -7.85 -1.54 -6.84
C ASP A 128 -7.30 -0.44 -5.93
N ARG A 129 -6.25 -0.77 -5.17
CA ARG A 129 -5.66 0.05 -4.10
C ARG A 129 -4.18 -0.23 -3.94
N ILE A 130 -3.45 0.83 -3.57
CA ILE A 130 -2.03 0.79 -3.20
C ILE A 130 -1.93 1.38 -1.79
N PHE A 131 -1.82 0.52 -0.78
CA PHE A 131 -1.62 0.94 0.61
C PHE A 131 -0.15 1.25 0.85
N ILE A 132 0.13 2.45 1.36
CA ILE A 132 1.49 2.89 1.65
C ILE A 132 1.58 3.25 3.13
N HIS A 133 2.36 2.48 3.88
CA HIS A 133 2.63 2.80 5.27
C HIS A 133 3.51 4.04 5.38
N LEU A 134 3.04 5.06 6.09
CA LEU A 134 3.70 6.35 6.19
C LEU A 134 4.91 6.31 7.14
N ASP A 135 6.00 6.94 6.71
CA ASP A 135 7.08 7.36 7.59
C ASP A 135 6.57 8.37 8.63
N ARG A 136 7.19 8.39 9.82
CA ARG A 136 6.85 9.36 10.87
C ARG A 136 6.93 10.81 10.35
N GLY A 137 5.85 11.56 10.55
CA GLY A 137 5.76 12.97 10.18
C GLY A 137 5.50 13.23 8.69
N MET A 138 5.36 12.19 7.86
CA MET A 138 4.98 12.37 6.45
C MET A 138 3.47 12.57 6.33
N PRO A 139 2.99 13.69 5.74
CA PRO A 139 1.57 13.90 5.55
C PRO A 139 1.02 13.10 4.35
N PRO A 140 -0.22 12.57 4.39
CA PRO A 140 -0.85 11.86 3.28
C PRO A 140 -0.88 12.66 1.97
N ALA A 141 -1.01 14.00 2.07
CA ALA A 141 -0.99 14.91 0.92
C ALA A 141 0.29 14.82 0.08
N HIS A 142 1.37 14.27 0.64
CA HIS A 142 2.62 14.01 -0.09
C HIS A 142 2.41 13.12 -1.33
N PHE A 143 1.38 12.26 -1.31
CA PHE A 143 1.05 11.32 -2.38
C PHE A 143 -0.11 11.75 -3.27
N ALA A 144 -0.64 12.97 -3.11
CA ALA A 144 -1.86 13.42 -3.80
C ALA A 144 -1.78 13.31 -5.33
N GLU A 145 -0.61 13.60 -5.92
CA GLU A 145 -0.39 13.53 -7.37
C GLU A 145 -0.41 12.11 -7.95
N LEU A 146 -0.23 11.07 -7.12
CA LEU A 146 -0.37 9.67 -7.54
C LEU A 146 -1.83 9.22 -7.62
N GLY A 147 -2.77 10.07 -7.19
CA GLY A 147 -4.19 9.79 -7.24
C GLY A 147 -4.71 8.93 -6.10
N GLY A 148 -6.03 8.82 -6.02
CA GLY A 148 -6.79 8.13 -4.97
C GLY A 148 -6.69 6.60 -4.98
N ARG A 149 -5.93 6.00 -5.92
CA ARG A 149 -5.54 4.59 -5.83
C ARG A 149 -4.52 4.39 -4.71
N VAL A 150 -3.63 5.38 -4.52
CA VAL A 150 -2.66 5.37 -3.43
C VAL A 150 -3.37 5.81 -2.14
N VAL A 151 -3.33 4.94 -1.15
CA VAL A 151 -3.93 5.13 0.16
C VAL A 151 -2.83 5.14 1.22
N PRO A 152 -2.30 6.32 1.55
CA PRO A 152 -1.34 6.45 2.64
C PRO A 152 -2.00 6.15 3.97
N VAL A 153 -1.39 5.30 4.78
CA VAL A 153 -1.89 4.85 6.09
C VAL A 153 -0.84 5.02 7.18
N TYR A 154 -1.26 5.43 8.36
CA TYR A 154 -0.42 5.53 9.57
C TYR A 154 -0.26 4.21 10.31
N SER A 155 -1.14 3.24 10.04
CA SER A 155 -0.99 1.87 10.52
C SER A 155 -1.72 0.88 9.61
N TRP A 156 -1.35 -0.39 9.73
CA TRP A 156 -2.05 -1.47 9.01
C TRP A 156 -3.49 -1.67 9.48
N PHE A 157 -3.86 -1.19 10.68
CA PHE A 157 -5.27 -1.12 11.08
C PHE A 157 -6.07 -0.20 10.16
N GLN A 158 -5.51 0.93 9.72
CA GLN A 158 -6.20 1.78 8.74
C GLN A 158 -6.41 1.09 7.40
N ALA A 159 -5.39 0.37 6.91
CA ALA A 159 -5.55 -0.43 5.70
C ALA A 159 -6.65 -1.49 5.86
N ALA A 160 -6.66 -2.19 7.01
CA ALA A 160 -7.69 -3.18 7.32
C ALA A 160 -9.10 -2.60 7.29
N LEU A 161 -9.32 -1.41 7.86
CA LEU A 161 -10.63 -0.74 7.83
C LEU A 161 -11.07 -0.36 6.40
N VAL A 162 -10.14 0.09 5.55
CA VAL A 162 -10.44 0.35 4.13
C VAL A 162 -10.78 -0.95 3.38
N LEU A 163 -10.14 -2.06 3.73
CA LEU A 163 -10.48 -3.38 3.19
C LEU A 163 -11.85 -3.88 3.66
N VAL A 164 -12.27 -3.53 4.89
CA VAL A 164 -13.64 -3.80 5.39
C VAL A 164 -14.69 -3.00 4.61
N GLU A 165 -14.40 -1.74 4.31
CA GLU A 165 -15.25 -0.92 3.45
C GLU A 165 -15.36 -1.51 2.03
N ALA A 166 -14.25 -2.01 1.49
CA ALA A 166 -14.20 -2.67 0.19
C ALA A 166 -14.76 -4.11 0.19
N GLY A 167 -15.26 -4.63 1.31
CA GLY A 167 -15.80 -5.99 1.44
C GLY A 167 -14.75 -7.10 1.28
N ARG A 168 -13.47 -6.79 1.47
CA ARG A 168 -12.35 -7.75 1.39
C ARG A 168 -11.95 -8.33 2.74
N LEU A 169 -12.26 -7.63 3.83
CA LEU A 169 -12.08 -8.12 5.20
C LEU A 169 -13.38 -8.01 5.99
N THR A 170 -13.51 -8.84 7.01
CA THR A 170 -14.58 -8.71 8.01
C THR A 170 -14.22 -7.63 9.04
N PRO A 171 -15.20 -6.96 9.66
CA PRO A 171 -14.90 -6.02 10.74
C PRO A 171 -14.13 -6.67 11.91
N GLN A 172 -14.44 -7.93 12.25
CA GLN A 172 -13.71 -8.68 13.27
C GLN A 172 -12.23 -8.87 12.91
N SER A 173 -11.92 -9.23 11.65
CA SER A 173 -10.52 -9.35 11.20
C SER A 173 -9.76 -8.02 11.34
N ALA A 174 -10.42 -6.89 11.09
CA ALA A 174 -9.79 -5.58 11.29
C ALA A 174 -9.56 -5.30 12.79
N LEU A 175 -10.49 -5.66 13.68
CA LEU A 175 -10.29 -5.54 15.13
C LEU A 175 -9.12 -6.40 15.61
N THR A 176 -8.95 -7.62 15.10
CA THR A 176 -7.77 -8.46 15.40
C THR A 176 -6.46 -7.77 15.00
N VAL A 177 -6.41 -7.10 13.84
CA VAL A 177 -5.23 -6.29 13.46
C VAL A 177 -4.98 -5.17 14.47
N GLY A 178 -6.05 -4.51 14.95
CA GLY A 178 -5.96 -3.51 16.01
C GLY A 178 -5.42 -4.10 17.32
N GLU A 179 -5.92 -5.25 17.73
CA GLU A 179 -5.51 -5.98 18.94
C GLU A 179 -4.01 -6.29 18.93
N GLU A 180 -3.49 -6.79 17.81
CA GLU A 180 -2.06 -7.09 17.68
C GLU A 180 -1.19 -5.84 17.83
N LEU A 181 -1.66 -4.68 17.35
CA LEU A 181 -0.97 -3.40 17.57
C LEU A 181 -1.01 -2.94 19.04
N LEU A 182 -2.09 -3.26 19.77
CA LEU A 182 -2.21 -2.99 21.21
C LEU A 182 -1.29 -3.92 22.02
N LYS A 183 -1.30 -5.23 21.72
CA LYS A 183 -0.45 -6.25 22.35
C LYS A 183 1.04 -5.94 22.15
N ALA A 184 1.41 -5.53 20.94
CA ALA A 184 2.77 -5.06 20.63
C ALA A 184 3.15 -3.73 21.31
N ARG A 185 2.20 -3.09 22.03
CA ARG A 185 2.33 -1.75 22.64
C ARG A 185 2.77 -0.68 21.63
N ALA A 186 2.44 -0.89 20.35
CA ALA A 186 2.77 0.04 19.29
C ALA A 186 1.83 1.26 19.32
N LEU A 187 0.57 1.06 19.70
CA LEU A 187 -0.47 2.08 19.77
C LEU A 187 -1.38 1.85 20.98
N THR A 188 -2.14 2.88 21.35
CA THR A 188 -3.20 2.80 22.37
C THR A 188 -4.57 2.68 21.71
N VAL A 189 -5.58 2.27 22.48
CA VAL A 189 -6.98 2.22 22.02
C VAL A 189 -7.42 3.57 21.46
N THR A 190 -7.14 4.66 22.17
CA THR A 190 -7.44 6.02 21.72
C THR A 190 -6.73 6.38 20.42
N ALA A 191 -5.48 5.94 20.22
CA ALA A 191 -4.74 6.19 18.98
C ALA A 191 -5.38 5.45 17.79
N LEU A 192 -5.76 4.18 17.97
CA LEU A 192 -6.47 3.40 16.95
C LEU A 192 -7.86 3.97 16.64
N ALA A 193 -8.59 4.43 17.64
CA ALA A 193 -9.88 5.08 17.43
C ALA A 193 -9.73 6.42 16.67
N ASN A 194 -8.64 7.16 16.90
CA ASN A 194 -8.31 8.35 16.11
C ASN A 194 -7.98 8.00 14.64
N HIS A 195 -7.44 6.82 14.37
CA HIS A 195 -7.19 6.35 12.99
C HIS A 195 -8.50 6.15 12.21
N VAL A 196 -9.59 5.70 12.86
CA VAL A 196 -10.93 5.67 12.26
C VAL A 196 -11.36 7.08 11.85
N GLN A 197 -11.17 8.04 12.76
CA GLN A 197 -11.53 9.43 12.53
C GLN A 197 -10.75 10.06 11.36
N ASP A 198 -9.46 9.75 11.23
CA ASP A 198 -8.64 10.15 10.07
C ASP A 198 -9.21 9.62 8.75
N LEU A 199 -9.52 8.32 8.68
CA LEU A 199 -10.07 7.70 7.47
C LEU A 199 -11.42 8.29 7.06
N LEU A 200 -12.28 8.59 8.04
CA LEU A 200 -13.57 9.23 7.81
C LEU A 200 -13.42 10.64 7.25
N ARG A 201 -12.53 11.46 7.83
CA ARG A 201 -12.22 12.81 7.31
C ARG A 201 -11.68 12.77 5.88
N ARG A 202 -10.89 11.73 5.56
CA ARG A 202 -10.34 11.50 4.22
C ARG A 202 -11.31 10.76 3.29
N ARG A 203 -12.51 10.43 3.76
CA ARG A 203 -13.58 9.73 3.03
C ARG A 203 -13.13 8.39 2.44
N LEU A 204 -12.25 7.68 3.14
CA LEU A 204 -11.75 6.36 2.75
C LEU A 204 -12.62 5.21 3.29
N VAL A 205 -13.42 5.49 4.32
CA VAL A 205 -14.43 4.58 4.90
C VAL A 205 -15.70 5.37 5.15
N SER A 206 -16.85 4.68 5.25
CA SER A 206 -18.12 5.31 5.57
C SER A 206 -18.34 5.42 7.09
N PRO A 207 -19.20 6.34 7.56
CA PRO A 207 -19.58 6.42 8.99
C PRO A 207 -20.12 5.11 9.57
N SER A 208 -20.64 4.21 8.72
CA SER A 208 -21.12 2.89 9.14
C SER A 208 -20.02 1.98 9.71
N ILE A 209 -18.74 2.31 9.50
CA ILE A 209 -17.62 1.50 9.97
C ILE A 209 -17.65 1.34 11.50
N GLY A 210 -18.03 2.37 12.25
CA GLY A 210 -18.12 2.31 13.72
C GLY A 210 -19.10 1.24 14.20
N PRO A 211 -20.39 1.36 13.87
CA PRO A 211 -21.39 0.35 14.22
C PRO A 211 -21.06 -1.06 13.72
N ARG A 212 -20.43 -1.18 12.54
CA ARG A 212 -19.99 -2.48 12.00
C ARG A 212 -18.90 -3.13 12.85
N LEU A 213 -17.99 -2.34 13.43
CA LEU A 213 -16.96 -2.83 14.35
C LEU A 213 -17.59 -3.25 15.68
N GLU A 214 -18.45 -2.42 16.27
CA GLU A 214 -19.16 -2.77 17.51
C GLU A 214 -19.97 -4.06 17.38
N ALA A 215 -20.72 -4.21 16.29
CA ALA A 215 -21.54 -5.39 16.06
C ALA A 215 -20.73 -6.69 15.84
N ALA A 216 -19.47 -6.57 15.45
CA ALA A 216 -18.60 -7.72 15.18
C ALA A 216 -17.70 -8.08 16.36
N ALA A 217 -17.51 -7.17 17.31
CA ALA A 217 -16.58 -7.33 18.42
C ALA A 217 -17.03 -8.41 19.40
N ASP A 218 -16.06 -9.22 19.85
CA ASP A 218 -16.21 -10.07 21.03
C ASP A 218 -15.89 -9.28 22.32
N GLU A 219 -16.00 -9.94 23.47
CA GLU A 219 -15.73 -9.36 24.78
C GLU A 219 -14.31 -8.80 24.91
N ALA A 220 -13.32 -9.44 24.27
CA ALA A 220 -11.92 -9.01 24.35
C ALA A 220 -11.67 -7.72 23.55
N LEU A 221 -12.42 -7.51 22.46
CA LEU A 221 -12.27 -6.37 21.55
C LEU A 221 -13.30 -5.26 21.76
N ALA A 222 -14.22 -5.44 22.71
CA ALA A 222 -15.33 -4.53 22.97
C ALA A 222 -14.88 -3.08 23.23
N ASP A 223 -13.82 -2.88 24.04
CA ASP A 223 -13.31 -1.53 24.35
C ASP A 223 -12.76 -0.82 23.10
N LEU A 224 -12.00 -1.53 22.26
CA LEU A 224 -11.49 -0.98 21.01
C LEU A 224 -12.63 -0.63 20.05
N ALA A 225 -13.60 -1.52 19.89
CA ALA A 225 -14.73 -1.33 18.98
C ALA A 225 -15.61 -0.16 19.42
N ALA A 226 -15.96 -0.08 20.71
CA ALA A 226 -16.73 1.02 21.28
C ALA A 226 -15.99 2.36 21.11
N SER A 227 -14.69 2.40 21.39
CA SER A 227 -13.88 3.61 21.19
C SER A 227 -13.87 4.06 19.72
N CYS A 228 -13.74 3.12 18.78
CA CYS A 228 -13.82 3.39 17.34
C CYS A 228 -15.17 3.97 16.93
N ALA A 229 -16.28 3.40 17.40
CA ALA A 229 -17.62 3.87 17.08
C ALA A 229 -17.94 5.25 17.67
N VAL A 230 -17.55 5.49 18.91
CA VAL A 230 -17.65 6.82 19.54
C VAL A 230 -16.90 7.86 18.71
N ARG A 231 -15.66 7.57 18.29
CA ARG A 231 -14.86 8.50 17.46
C ARG A 231 -15.47 8.73 16.07
N ALA A 232 -16.10 7.71 15.49
CA ALA A 232 -16.81 7.84 14.22
C ALA A 232 -18.02 8.79 14.35
N ALA A 233 -18.81 8.65 15.43
CA ALA A 233 -19.99 9.48 15.67
C ALA A 233 -19.67 10.97 15.90
N TRP A 234 -18.48 11.30 16.40
CA TRP A 234 -18.08 12.68 16.71
C TRP A 234 -17.95 13.62 15.51
N LEU A 235 -17.77 13.09 14.29
CA LEU A 235 -17.55 13.92 13.10
C LEU A 235 -18.84 14.52 12.52
N GLY A 236 -20.01 14.16 13.05
CA GLY A 236 -21.30 14.57 12.48
C GLY A 236 -21.55 13.93 11.11
N PRO A 237 -22.48 14.47 10.30
CA PRO A 237 -22.77 13.92 8.98
C PRO A 237 -21.58 14.13 8.03
N ILE A 238 -20.95 13.04 7.62
CA ILE A 238 -19.94 13.02 6.55
C ILE A 238 -20.59 12.38 5.33
N GLU A 239 -20.35 12.95 4.15
CA GLU A 239 -20.65 12.26 2.90
C GLU A 239 -19.95 10.89 2.86
N GLY A 240 -20.55 9.93 2.16
CA GLY A 240 -19.98 8.59 2.01
C GLY A 240 -18.58 8.58 1.37
N VAL A 241 -18.05 7.36 1.21
CA VAL A 241 -16.72 7.11 0.63
C VAL A 241 -16.56 7.88 -0.67
N ALA A 242 -15.49 8.68 -0.76
CA ALA A 242 -15.18 9.38 -1.99
C ALA A 242 -14.72 8.38 -3.05
N PRO A 243 -15.19 8.47 -4.30
CA PRO A 243 -14.60 7.68 -5.37
C PRO A 243 -13.11 8.06 -5.48
N PRO A 244 -12.21 7.08 -5.68
CA PRO A 244 -10.79 7.37 -5.80
C PRO A 244 -10.57 8.34 -6.96
N LEU A 245 -10.03 9.53 -6.67
CA LEU A 245 -9.68 10.52 -7.68
C LEU A 245 -8.64 9.91 -8.62
N ARG A 246 -8.93 9.85 -9.91
CA ARG A 246 -7.98 9.33 -10.90
C ARG A 246 -7.40 10.52 -11.67
N PRO A 247 -6.10 10.82 -11.50
CA PRO A 247 -5.44 11.80 -12.36
C PRO A 247 -5.55 11.33 -13.81
N ALA A 248 -5.84 12.26 -14.73
CA ALA A 248 -5.86 11.94 -16.17
C ALA A 248 -4.46 11.53 -16.67
N HIS A 249 -3.42 12.06 -16.04
CA HIS A 249 -2.02 11.78 -16.33
C HIS A 249 -1.18 11.99 -15.06
N ILE A 250 -0.19 11.12 -14.84
CA ILE A 250 0.77 11.23 -13.73
C ILE A 250 2.16 11.48 -14.31
N ASP A 251 2.80 12.59 -13.94
CA ASP A 251 4.18 12.87 -14.35
C ASP A 251 5.19 12.15 -13.45
N TYR A 252 5.42 10.88 -13.75
CA TYR A 252 6.35 10.04 -12.98
C TYR A 252 7.79 10.55 -12.97
N LEU A 253 8.24 11.23 -14.03
CA LEU A 253 9.61 11.76 -14.10
C LEU A 253 9.80 12.92 -13.13
N SER A 254 8.83 13.83 -13.06
CA SER A 254 8.82 14.91 -12.06
C SER A 254 8.76 14.35 -10.64
N LEU A 255 7.91 13.35 -10.40
CA LEU A 255 7.75 12.73 -9.09
C LEU A 255 9.01 12.00 -8.61
N LEU A 256 9.70 11.28 -9.49
CA LEU A 256 11.01 10.67 -9.20
C LEU A 256 12.04 11.70 -8.73
N GLY A 257 12.06 12.87 -9.38
CA GLY A 257 12.93 13.99 -8.98
C GLY A 257 12.57 14.55 -7.61
N ARG A 258 11.28 14.70 -7.30
CA ARG A 258 10.81 15.25 -6.03
C ARG A 258 11.02 14.30 -4.85
N PHE A 259 10.64 13.04 -4.99
CA PHE A 259 10.85 12.03 -3.94
C PHE A 259 12.35 11.77 -3.73
N GLY A 260 13.18 12.02 -4.74
CA GLY A 260 14.64 11.97 -4.64
C GLY A 260 15.31 13.10 -3.84
N LYS A 261 14.69 14.28 -3.70
CA LYS A 261 15.39 15.53 -3.28
C LYS A 261 15.35 15.86 -1.79
N LYS A 262 14.99 14.95 -0.89
CA LYS A 262 15.00 15.23 0.56
C LYS A 262 16.34 14.89 1.21
N GLU A 263 17.19 15.90 1.43
CA GLU A 263 18.06 16.13 2.62
C GLU A 263 19.03 17.32 2.37
N GLU A 264 18.51 18.55 2.29
CA GLU A 264 19.25 19.78 2.64
C GLU A 264 18.25 20.76 3.27
N GLY A 265 18.09 20.67 4.59
CA GLY A 265 17.18 21.48 5.40
C GLY A 265 17.23 21.04 6.84
#